data_AF-A0A432S2E2-F1
#
_entry.id   AF-A0A432S2E2-F1
#
_cell.length_a   1.000
_cell.length_b   1.000
_cell.length_c   1.000
_cell.angle_alpha   90.00
_cell.angle_beta   90.00
_cell.angle_gamma   90.00
#
_symmetry.space_group_name_H-M   'P 1'
#
loop_
_entity.id
_entity.type
_entity.pdbx_description
1 polymer ?
#
loop_
_entity_poly.entity_id
_entity_poly.type
_entity_poly.pdbx_seq_one_letter_code
_entity_poly.pdbx_strand_id
1 'polypeptide(L)'
;MLDFVLILTFIYLLVAGFYYGLAASTIRFIGVIIGIYLSLIFFKPIAFFMNKYLHTNETLVEFLSVFFIFSSIIVLSFMFKVLVKDKVEENYKIKIIDKIVGGLFGLFLYIFILYALIKYSNEGSIIYDLASQSKIIMTLKDWIEK
;
A
#
# COMPACT_ATOMS: atom_id res chain seq x y z
N MET A 1 10.83 -17.56 -4.66
CA MET A 1 10.49 -16.77 -3.44
C MET A 1 9.41 -15.73 -3.72
N LEU A 2 9.50 -14.98 -4.82
CA LEU A 2 8.50 -13.97 -5.18
C LEU A 2 7.07 -14.56 -5.31
N ASP A 3 6.90 -15.74 -5.89
CA ASP A 3 5.58 -16.40 -6.00
C ASP A 3 4.89 -16.59 -4.64
N PHE A 4 5.65 -16.94 -3.60
CA PHE A 4 5.11 -17.10 -2.25
C PHE A 4 4.66 -15.76 -1.65
N VAL A 5 5.45 -14.70 -1.87
CA VAL A 5 5.09 -13.33 -1.46
C VAL A 5 3.84 -12.86 -2.20
N LEU A 6 3.72 -13.15 -3.49
CA LEU A 6 2.55 -12.81 -4.29
C LEU A 6 1.29 -13.54 -3.83
N ILE A 7 1.38 -14.83 -3.52
CA ILE A 7 0.25 -15.61 -2.98
C ILE A 7 -0.17 -15.07 -1.61
N LEU A 8 0.78 -14.78 -0.71
CA LEU A 8 0.48 -14.18 0.58
C LEU A 8 -0.17 -12.80 0.42
N THR A 9 0.34 -11.99 -0.51
CA THR A 9 -0.21 -10.66 -0.81
C THR A 9 -1.62 -10.77 -1.35
N PHE A 10 -1.89 -11.73 -2.23
CA PHE A 10 -3.21 -12.03 -2.75
C PHE A 10 -4.19 -12.38 -1.63
N ILE A 11 -3.82 -13.34 -0.78
CA ILE A 11 -4.65 -13.77 0.35
C ILE A 11 -4.90 -12.59 1.28
N TYR A 12 -3.85 -11.83 1.63
CA TYR A 12 -3.95 -10.67 2.50
C TYR A 12 -4.91 -9.62 1.93
N LEU A 13 -4.74 -9.20 0.66
CA LEU A 13 -5.59 -8.18 0.05
C LEU A 13 -7.04 -8.62 -0.09
N LEU A 14 -7.26 -9.89 -0.44
CA LEU A 14 -8.60 -10.47 -0.57
C LEU A 14 -9.29 -10.55 0.79
N VAL A 15 -8.63 -11.14 1.80
CA VAL A 15 -9.17 -11.25 3.16
C VAL A 15 -9.37 -9.87 3.79
N ALA A 16 -8.40 -8.95 3.64
CA ALA A 16 -8.53 -7.60 4.13
C ALA A 16 -9.72 -6.86 3.47
N GLY A 17 -9.91 -7.04 2.16
CA GLY A 17 -11.03 -6.47 1.42
C GLY A 17 -12.39 -6.95 1.95
N PHE A 18 -12.57 -8.26 2.10
CA PHE A 18 -13.82 -8.83 2.64
C PHE A 18 -14.04 -8.53 4.13
N TYR A 19 -12.97 -8.44 4.91
CA TYR A 19 -13.05 -8.25 6.35
C TYR A 19 -13.32 -6.79 6.72
N TYR A 20 -12.61 -5.85 6.07
CA TYR A 20 -12.71 -4.42 6.36
C TYR A 20 -13.72 -3.69 5.50
N GLY A 21 -14.06 -4.22 4.32
CA GLY A 21 -14.94 -3.57 3.37
C GLY A 21 -14.28 -2.47 2.54
N LEU A 22 -14.99 -1.99 1.52
CA LEU A 22 -14.49 -1.02 0.54
C LEU A 22 -14.13 0.30 1.22
N ALA A 23 -15.05 0.87 2.00
CA ALA A 23 -14.86 2.19 2.60
C ALA A 23 -13.56 2.25 3.43
N ALA A 24 -13.36 1.27 4.30
CA ALA A 24 -12.17 1.17 5.12
C ALA A 24 -10.89 0.90 4.30
N SER A 25 -10.99 0.07 3.27
CA SER A 25 -9.84 -0.28 2.41
C SER A 25 -9.38 0.93 1.59
N THR A 26 -10.33 1.70 1.07
CA THR A 26 -10.07 2.94 0.31
C THR A 26 -9.42 4.01 1.19
N ILE A 27 -9.93 4.23 2.41
CA ILE A 27 -9.32 5.21 3.35
C ILE A 27 -7.86 4.84 3.65
N ARG A 28 -7.58 3.56 3.89
CA ARG A 28 -6.21 3.08 4.14
C ARG A 28 -5.33 3.27 2.93
N PHE A 29 -5.83 2.95 1.74
CA PHE A 29 -5.07 3.08 0.50
C PHE A 29 -4.75 4.55 0.18
N ILE A 30 -5.74 5.43 0.30
CA ILE A 30 -5.57 6.89 0.19
C ILE A 30 -4.56 7.37 1.23
N GLY A 31 -4.66 6.89 2.47
CA GLY A 31 -3.71 7.17 3.54
C GLY A 31 -2.27 6.84 3.20
N VAL A 32 -2.03 5.69 2.57
CA VAL A 32 -0.71 5.30 2.09
C VAL A 32 -0.22 6.24 1.00
N ILE A 33 -1.06 6.56 0.00
CA ILE A 33 -0.70 7.48 -1.09
C ILE A 33 -0.35 8.87 -0.55
N ILE A 34 -1.23 9.44 0.27
CA ILE A 34 -1.03 10.75 0.91
C ILE A 34 0.21 10.70 1.80
N GLY A 35 0.41 9.61 2.54
CA GLY A 35 1.58 9.34 3.37
C GLY A 35 2.88 9.47 2.59
N ILE A 36 2.97 8.73 1.48
CA ILE A 36 4.14 8.76 0.59
C ILE A 36 4.32 10.18 0.04
N TYR A 37 3.28 10.76 -0.55
CA TYR A 37 3.35 12.08 -1.17
C TYR A 37 3.80 13.18 -0.21
N LEU A 38 3.16 13.28 0.97
CA LEU A 38 3.52 14.29 1.97
C LEU A 38 4.91 14.04 2.55
N SER A 39 5.32 12.78 2.75
CA SER A 39 6.67 12.48 3.23
C SER A 39 7.75 12.95 2.26
N LEU A 40 7.53 12.79 0.95
CA LEU A 40 8.49 13.22 -0.08
C LEU A 40 8.58 14.75 -0.23
N ILE A 41 7.52 15.48 0.10
CA ILE A 41 7.48 16.95 0.01
C ILE A 41 7.97 17.61 1.30
N PHE A 42 7.54 17.10 2.45
CA PHE A 42 7.73 17.77 3.75
C PHE A 42 8.88 17.20 4.58
N PHE A 43 9.68 16.27 4.06
CA PHE A 43 10.81 15.75 4.83
C PHE A 43 11.85 16.83 5.16
N LYS A 44 12.17 17.76 4.26
CA LYS A 44 13.22 18.77 4.49
C LYS A 44 12.90 19.74 5.64
N PRO A 45 11.71 20.38 5.70
CA PRO A 45 11.34 21.22 6.83
C PRO A 45 11.37 20.48 8.17
N ILE A 46 10.92 19.22 8.18
CA ILE A 46 10.88 18.40 9.40
C ILE A 46 12.29 17.96 9.80
N ALA A 47 13.14 17.58 8.84
CA ALA A 47 14.53 17.25 9.09
C ALA A 47 15.31 18.45 9.67
N PHE A 48 15.07 19.66 9.16
CA PHE A 48 15.65 20.87 9.73
C PHE A 48 15.26 21.09 11.19
N PHE A 49 14.01 20.81 11.56
CA PHE A 49 13.56 20.89 12.94
C PHE A 49 14.19 19.79 13.81
N MET A 50 14.23 18.55 13.32
CA MET A 50 14.79 17.40 14.03
C MET A 50 16.31 17.50 14.23
N ASN A 51 17.04 18.08 13.28
CA ASN A 51 18.48 18.31 13.36
C ASN A 51 18.88 19.19 14.55
N LYS A 52 17.99 20.07 15.03
CA LYS A 52 18.24 20.89 16.22
C LYS A 52 18.36 20.09 17.52
N TYR A 53 17.87 18.84 17.53
CA TYR A 53 17.82 18.02 18.74
C TYR A 53 18.66 16.73 18.62
N LEU A 54 18.77 16.16 17.42
CA LEU A 54 19.40 14.84 17.24
C LEU A 54 20.91 14.89 16.99
N HIS A 55 21.48 16.06 16.66
CA HIS A 55 22.92 16.27 16.45
C HIS A 55 23.65 15.09 15.76
N THR A 56 23.03 14.54 14.72
CA THR A 56 23.43 13.30 14.05
C THR A 56 23.63 13.57 12.56
N ASN A 57 24.13 12.57 11.82
CA ASN A 57 24.23 12.60 10.36
C ASN A 57 22.91 13.06 9.71
N GLU A 58 23.01 14.06 8.82
CA GLU A 58 21.88 14.66 8.11
C GLU A 58 21.06 13.64 7.31
N THR A 59 21.71 12.71 6.62
CA THR A 59 21.02 11.66 5.85
C THR A 59 20.15 10.77 6.74
N LEU A 60 20.61 10.49 7.96
CA LEU A 60 19.86 9.69 8.93
C LEU A 60 18.64 10.47 9.44
N VAL A 61 18.80 11.78 9.68
CA VAL A 61 17.70 12.65 10.13
C VAL A 61 16.65 12.88 9.04
N GLU A 62 17.06 13.02 7.78
CA GLU A 62 16.14 13.06 6.64
C GLU A 62 15.34 11.77 6.51
N PHE A 63 15.99 10.61 6.62
CA PHE A 63 15.33 9.31 6.61
C PHE A 63 14.30 9.18 7.74
N LEU A 64 14.68 9.57 8.97
CA LEU A 64 13.77 9.59 10.11
C LEU A 64 12.59 10.54 9.90
N SER A 65 12.80 11.66 9.21
CA SER A 65 11.74 12.64 8.91
C SER A 65 10.71 12.07 7.94
N VAL A 66 11.17 11.42 6.86
CA VAL A 66 10.29 10.68 5.94
C VAL A 66 9.48 9.64 6.71
N PHE A 67 10.17 8.83 7.53
CA PHE A 67 9.53 7.77 8.30
C PHE A 67 8.49 8.30 9.29
N PHE A 68 8.80 9.41 9.97
CA PHE A 68 7.91 10.06 10.93
C PHE A 68 6.64 10.61 10.26
N ILE A 69 6.78 11.31 9.13
CA ILE A 69 5.64 11.85 8.37
C ILE A 69 4.75 10.72 7.88
N PHE A 70 5.36 9.72 7.23
CA PHE A 70 4.64 8.58 6.68
C PHE A 70 3.87 7.82 7.77
N SER A 71 4.53 7.51 8.89
CA SER A 71 3.92 6.81 10.01
C SER A 71 2.77 7.61 10.64
N SER A 72 2.95 8.92 10.80
CA SER A 72 1.91 9.81 11.36
C SER A 72 0.65 9.80 10.49
N ILE A 73 0.81 9.89 9.18
CA ILE A 73 -0.32 9.89 8.23
C ILE A 73 -0.99 8.51 8.18
N ILE A 74 -0.23 7.43 8.26
CA ILE A 74 -0.81 6.08 8.37
C ILE A 74 -1.66 5.99 9.64
N VAL A 75 -1.14 6.40 10.79
CA VAL A 75 -1.88 6.36 12.07
C VAL A 75 -3.17 7.17 11.98
N LEU A 76 -3.11 8.39 11.42
CA LEU A 76 -4.29 9.22 11.15
C LEU A 76 -5.31 8.49 10.26
N SER A 77 -4.85 7.83 9.20
CA SER A 77 -5.72 7.08 8.28
C SER A 77 -6.43 5.92 8.97
N PHE A 78 -5.76 5.24 9.91
CA PHE A 78 -6.38 4.23 10.76
C PHE A 78 -7.43 4.82 11.72
N MET A 79 -7.20 6.03 12.26
CA MET A 79 -8.18 6.71 13.11
C MET A 79 -9.43 7.13 12.31
N PHE A 80 -9.25 7.71 11.12
CA PHE A 80 -10.38 8.09 10.25
C PHE A 80 -11.25 6.91 9.85
N LYS A 81 -10.67 5.72 9.69
CA LYS A 81 -11.43 4.51 9.43
C LYS A 81 -12.45 4.22 10.53
N VAL A 82 -12.12 4.41 11.81
CA VAL A 82 -13.05 4.14 12.92
C VAL A 82 -14.31 4.97 12.77
N LEU A 83 -14.17 6.25 12.42
CA LEU A 83 -15.28 7.18 12.24
C LEU A 83 -16.20 6.82 11.06
N VAL A 84 -15.65 6.24 10.00
CA VAL A 84 -16.44 5.85 8.81
C VAL A 84 -17.11 4.50 9.00
N LYS A 85 -16.48 3.59 9.76
CA LYS A 85 -17.00 2.26 10.02
C LYS A 85 -18.36 2.30 10.69
N ASP A 86 -18.54 3.19 11.67
CA ASP A 86 -19.78 3.28 12.43
C ASP A 86 -20.99 3.63 11.55
N LYS A 87 -20.81 4.50 10.54
CA LYS A 87 -21.87 4.88 9.59
C LYS A 87 -22.23 3.79 8.58
N VAL A 88 -21.26 2.96 8.20
CA VAL A 88 -21.47 1.87 7.23
C VAL A 88 -22.09 0.65 7.90
N GLU A 89 -21.82 0.44 9.20
CA GLU A 89 -22.30 -0.72 9.95
C GLU A 89 -23.73 -0.58 10.50
N GLU A 90 -24.32 0.62 10.49
CA GLU A 90 -25.72 0.84 10.92
C GLU A 90 -26.74 0.06 10.07
N ASN A 91 -26.44 -0.20 8.79
CA ASN A 91 -27.35 -0.91 7.90
C ASN A 91 -26.73 -2.22 7.39
N TYR A 92 -27.33 -3.35 7.78
CA TYR A 92 -26.84 -4.69 7.44
C TYR A 92 -26.68 -4.93 5.93
N LYS A 93 -27.59 -4.40 5.09
CA LYS A 93 -27.49 -4.53 3.63
C LYS A 93 -26.27 -3.78 3.08
N ILE A 94 -26.03 -2.56 3.57
CA ILE A 94 -24.88 -1.73 3.16
C ILE A 94 -23.59 -2.41 3.60
N LYS A 95 -23.54 -2.97 4.82
CA LYS A 95 -22.40 -3.73 5.33
C LYS A 95 -22.00 -4.92 4.46
N ILE A 96 -22.97 -5.71 3.97
CA ILE A 96 -22.67 -6.84 3.09
C ILE A 96 -22.12 -6.34 1.74
N ILE A 97 -22.77 -5.34 1.14
CA ILE A 97 -22.33 -4.78 -0.14
C ILE A 97 -20.92 -4.19 0.00
N ASP A 98 -20.65 -3.42 1.06
CA ASP A 98 -19.34 -2.85 1.34
C ASP A 98 -18.24 -3.92 1.45
N LYS A 99 -18.54 -5.06 2.10
CA LYS A 99 -17.61 -6.19 2.20
C LYS A 99 -17.35 -6.89 0.87
N ILE A 100 -18.40 -7.15 0.09
CA ILE A 100 -18.24 -7.80 -1.22
C ILE A 100 -17.44 -6.90 -2.16
N VAL A 101 -17.80 -5.63 -2.25
CA VAL A 101 -17.10 -4.65 -3.09
C VAL A 101 -15.67 -4.41 -2.57
N GLY A 102 -15.45 -4.47 -1.25
CA GLY A 102 -14.12 -4.44 -0.65
C GLY A 102 -13.24 -5.62 -1.08
N GLY A 103 -13.79 -6.83 -1.12
CA GLY A 103 -13.09 -8.00 -1.65
C GLY A 103 -12.71 -7.85 -3.14
N LEU A 104 -13.64 -7.36 -3.96
CA LEU A 104 -13.39 -7.04 -5.37
C LEU A 104 -12.31 -5.96 -5.54
N PHE A 105 -12.30 -4.96 -4.67
CA PHE A 105 -11.25 -3.94 -4.66
C PHE A 105 -9.88 -4.50 -4.29
N GLY A 106 -9.82 -5.43 -3.33
CA GLY A 106 -8.60 -6.16 -3.00
C GLY A 106 -8.05 -6.95 -4.19
N LEU A 107 -8.93 -7.61 -4.95
CA LEU A 107 -8.57 -8.27 -6.21
C LEU A 107 -8.04 -7.29 -7.25
N PHE A 108 -8.71 -6.16 -7.44
CA PHE A 108 -8.28 -5.11 -8.36
C PHE A 108 -6.89 -4.58 -7.99
N LEU A 109 -6.63 -4.31 -6.71
CA LEU A 109 -5.31 -3.90 -6.22
C LEU A 109 -4.24 -4.96 -6.49
N TYR A 110 -4.56 -6.24 -6.31
CA TYR A 110 -3.61 -7.31 -6.60
C TYR A 110 -3.26 -7.37 -8.08
N ILE A 111 -4.25 -7.27 -8.98
CA ILE A 111 -4.01 -7.20 -10.43
C ILE A 111 -3.16 -5.98 -10.78
N PHE A 112 -3.42 -4.84 -10.15
CA PHE A 112 -2.62 -3.63 -10.32
C PHE A 112 -1.15 -3.83 -9.89
N ILE A 113 -0.91 -4.51 -8.77
CA ILE A 113 0.44 -4.85 -8.30
C ILE A 113 1.16 -5.76 -9.30
N LEU A 114 0.48 -6.79 -9.81
CA LEU A 114 1.05 -7.69 -10.82
C LEU A 114 1.40 -6.94 -12.11
N TYR A 115 0.51 -6.07 -12.58
CA TYR A 115 0.76 -5.22 -13.74
C TYR A 115 1.96 -4.29 -13.52
N ALA A 116 2.04 -3.64 -12.36
CA ALA A 116 3.18 -2.79 -12.00
C ALA A 116 4.49 -3.60 -11.99
N LEU A 117 4.49 -4.79 -11.40
CA LEU A 117 5.67 -5.66 -11.39
C LEU A 117 6.12 -6.03 -12.81
N ILE A 118 5.20 -6.37 -13.70
CA ILE A 118 5.53 -6.69 -15.10
C ILE A 118 6.12 -5.47 -15.80
N LYS A 119 5.46 -4.31 -15.69
CA LYS A 119 5.88 -3.07 -16.35
C LYS A 119 7.25 -2.59 -15.88
N TYR A 120 7.50 -2.60 -14.57
CA TYR A 120 8.73 -2.12 -13.95
C TYR A 120 9.82 -3.20 -13.82
N SER A 121 9.54 -4.45 -14.20
CA SER A 121 10.51 -5.55 -14.10
C SER A 121 11.82 -5.29 -14.86
N ASN A 122 11.77 -4.53 -15.95
CA ASN A 122 12.94 -4.24 -16.78
C ASN A 122 13.72 -2.99 -16.32
N GLU A 123 13.21 -2.22 -15.36
CA GLU A 123 13.81 -0.94 -14.95
C GLU A 123 14.87 -1.09 -13.84
N GLY A 124 14.95 -2.25 -13.17
CA GLY A 124 15.91 -2.48 -12.09
C GLY A 124 16.39 -3.93 -11.99
N SER A 125 17.70 -4.13 -11.78
CA SER A 125 18.34 -5.45 -11.74
C SER A 125 17.73 -6.40 -10.69
N ILE A 126 17.39 -5.87 -9.52
CA ILE A 126 16.78 -6.66 -8.43
C ILE A 126 15.37 -7.12 -8.81
N ILE A 127 14.56 -6.23 -9.39
CA ILE A 127 13.17 -6.55 -9.76
C ILE A 127 13.18 -7.54 -10.92
N TYR A 128 14.09 -7.35 -11.89
CA TYR A 128 14.29 -8.27 -13.00
C TYR A 128 14.65 -9.69 -12.53
N ASP A 129 15.65 -9.81 -11.64
CA ASP A 129 16.07 -11.11 -11.11
C ASP A 129 14.95 -11.81 -10.33
N LEU A 130 14.18 -11.06 -9.54
CA LEU A 130 13.05 -11.61 -8.79
C LEU A 130 11.87 -12.00 -9.70
N ALA A 131 11.58 -11.20 -10.72
CA ALA A 131 10.49 -11.42 -11.67
C ALA A 131 10.76 -12.58 -12.63
N SER A 132 12.00 -12.71 -13.13
CA SER A 132 12.41 -13.79 -14.03
C SER A 132 12.37 -15.17 -13.37
N GLN A 133 12.49 -15.23 -12.05
CA GLN A 133 12.37 -16.48 -11.27
C GLN A 133 10.94 -16.79 -10.84
N SER A 134 9.97 -15.92 -11.13
CA SER A 134 8.56 -16.07 -10.73
C SER A 134 7.72 -16.70 -11.83
N LYS A 135 7.11 -17.86 -11.53
CA LYS A 135 6.21 -18.52 -12.48
C LYS A 135 4.93 -17.72 -12.71
N ILE A 136 4.42 -17.07 -11.66
CA ILE A 136 3.20 -16.25 -11.76
C ILE A 136 3.44 -15.08 -12.72
N ILE A 137 4.52 -14.33 -12.53
CA ILE A 137 4.84 -13.17 -13.35
C ILE A 137 5.14 -13.57 -14.79
N MET A 138 5.93 -14.62 -15.01
CA MET A 138 6.21 -15.12 -16.37
C MET A 138 4.93 -15.55 -17.10
N THR A 139 4.06 -16.32 -16.44
CA THR A 139 2.80 -16.80 -17.05
C THR A 139 1.88 -15.63 -17.43
N LEU A 140 1.81 -14.61 -16.59
CA LEU A 140 1.04 -13.39 -16.86
C LEU A 140 1.66 -12.56 -17.99
N LYS A 141 2.99 -12.46 -18.04
CA LYS A 141 3.70 -11.74 -19.10
C LYS A 141 3.43 -12.38 -20.46
N ASP A 142 3.50 -13.71 -20.55
CA ASP A 142 3.18 -14.47 -21.77
C ASP A 142 1.72 -14.28 -22.24
N TRP A 143 0.80 -14.00 -21.29
CA TRP A 143 -0.61 -13.71 -21.59
C TRP A 143 -0.85 -12.29 -22.08
N ILE A 144 -0.04 -11.33 -21.63
CA ILE A 144 -0.18 -9.90 -21.96
C ILE A 144 0.55 -9.55 -23.26
N GLU A 145 1.65 -10.24 -23.57
CA GLU A 145 2.46 -10.02 -24.78
C GLU A 145 1.97 -10.83 -25.99
N LYS A 146 0.94 -11.66 -25.82
CA LYS A 146 0.21 -12.35 -26.90
C LYS A 146 -0.87 -11.46 -27.50
#